data_AF-A0A485ALV9-F1
#
_entry.id   AF-A0A485ALV9-F1
#
_cell.length_a   1.000
_cell.length_b   1.000
_cell.length_c   1.000
_cell.angle_alpha   90.00
_cell.angle_beta   90.00
_cell.angle_gamma   90.00
#
_symmetry.space_group_name_H-M   'P 1'
#
loop_
_entity.id
_entity.type
_entity.pdbx_description
1 polymer ?
#
loop_
_entity_poly.entity_id
_entity_poly.type
_entity_poly.pdbx_seq_one_letter_code
_entity_poly.pdbx_strand_id
1 'polypeptide(L)'
;MFGNSALYEIIHGNVAFAEEAMAHPERGFYNLLAQYPAFTFSASVATITGLLFYVTSADSGALVLGNFTSKLKDINSDAPNWLRIFWSVAIGLLTIGMLMTNGISALQNTTVIMGLPFSFVIFFVMAGLYKSLKVEDYRRESASRDTAPRPARRAGSVELEEASVAVDELSGNPLYAPDDGDGVLPGNGGGGAGA
;
A
#
# COMPACT_ATOMS: atom_id res chain seq x y z
N MET A 1 -24.28 18.73 10.65
CA MET A 1 -24.32 20.16 11.02
C MET A 1 -24.90 20.99 9.87
N PHE A 2 -24.15 21.25 8.79
CA PHE A 2 -24.62 22.08 7.66
C PHE A 2 -25.92 21.60 6.98
N GLY A 3 -26.09 20.28 6.77
CA GLY A 3 -27.35 19.75 6.21
C GLY A 3 -28.57 19.98 7.10
N ASN A 4 -28.39 19.91 8.43
CA ASN A 4 -29.47 20.21 9.38
C ASN A 4 -29.80 21.71 9.38
N SER A 5 -28.78 22.58 9.28
CA SER A 5 -28.98 24.03 9.15
C SER A 5 -29.69 24.41 7.85
N ALA A 6 -29.31 23.79 6.72
CA ALA A 6 -29.99 23.99 5.44
C ALA A 6 -31.44 23.52 5.50
N LEU A 7 -31.69 22.35 6.09
CA LEU A 7 -33.05 21.83 6.25
C LEU A 7 -33.90 22.71 7.17
N TYR A 8 -33.31 23.22 8.25
CA TYR A 8 -33.97 24.19 9.15
C TYR A 8 -34.44 25.41 8.38
N GLU A 9 -33.59 26.01 7.55
CA GLU A 9 -33.93 27.19 6.76
C GLU A 9 -35.06 26.94 5.76
N ILE A 10 -35.07 25.77 5.11
CA ILE A 10 -36.13 25.38 4.17
C ILE A 10 -37.47 25.20 4.89
N ILE A 11 -37.47 24.52 6.04
CA ILE A 11 -38.68 24.28 6.84
C ILE A 11 -39.25 25.58 7.42
N HIS A 12 -38.40 26.59 7.65
CA HIS A 12 -38.82 27.91 8.15
C HIS A 12 -39.32 28.86 7.04
N GLY A 13 -39.46 28.37 5.81
CA GLY A 13 -40.14 29.08 4.72
C GLY A 13 -39.23 29.71 3.68
N ASN A 14 -37.91 29.45 3.72
CA ASN A 14 -36.99 29.92 2.68
C ASN A 14 -37.05 29.02 1.43
N VAL A 15 -38.18 29.05 0.74
CA VAL A 15 -38.43 28.25 -0.47
C VAL A 15 -37.52 28.64 -1.63
N ALA A 16 -37.09 29.91 -1.68
CA ALA A 16 -36.15 30.40 -2.68
C ALA A 16 -34.77 29.75 -2.53
N PHE A 17 -34.29 29.57 -1.29
CA PHE A 17 -33.07 28.80 -1.03
C PHE A 17 -33.22 27.33 -1.44
N ALA A 18 -34.39 26.72 -1.19
CA ALA A 18 -34.65 25.33 -1.59
C ALA A 18 -34.60 25.15 -3.11
N GLU A 19 -35.28 26.02 -3.87
CA GLU A 19 -35.29 25.98 -5.33
C GLU A 19 -33.89 26.21 -5.93
N GLU A 20 -33.16 27.21 -5.44
CA GLU A 20 -31.80 27.49 -5.90
C GLU A 20 -30.84 26.33 -5.55
N ALA A 21 -30.97 25.71 -4.38
CA ALA A 21 -30.14 24.58 -3.99
C ALA A 21 -30.44 23.31 -4.83
N MET A 22 -31.68 23.15 -5.30
CA MET A 22 -32.05 22.06 -6.21
C MET A 22 -31.60 22.31 -7.65
N ALA A 23 -31.69 23.56 -8.12
CA ALA A 23 -31.27 23.94 -9.47
C ALA A 23 -29.73 24.01 -9.61
N HIS A 24 -29.05 24.52 -8.58
CA HIS A 24 -27.62 24.79 -8.55
C HIS A 24 -26.99 24.25 -7.26
N PRO A 25 -26.84 22.92 -7.12
CA PRO A 25 -26.27 22.31 -5.92
C PRO A 25 -24.84 22.81 -5.61
N GLU A 26 -24.08 23.22 -6.63
CA GLU A 26 -22.76 23.83 -6.49
C GLU A 26 -22.75 25.16 -5.73
N ARG A 27 -23.86 25.90 -5.74
CA ARG A 27 -24.02 27.17 -5.01
C ARG A 27 -24.66 26.98 -3.64
N GLY A 28 -25.38 25.88 -3.42
CA GLY A 28 -26.17 25.64 -2.20
C GLY A 28 -25.37 25.81 -0.90
N PHE A 29 -24.12 25.33 -0.87
CA PHE A 29 -23.26 25.49 0.31
C PHE A 29 -22.88 26.95 0.58
N TYR A 30 -22.52 27.72 -0.45
CA TYR A 30 -22.17 29.13 -0.30
C TYR A 30 -23.40 29.99 0.01
N ASN A 31 -24.56 29.65 -0.56
CA ASN A 31 -25.83 30.31 -0.24
C ASN A 31 -26.23 30.09 1.22
N LEU A 32 -25.96 28.91 1.78
CA LEU A 32 -26.15 28.64 3.20
C LEU A 32 -25.19 29.48 4.06
N LEU A 33 -23.92 29.57 3.68
CA LEU A 33 -22.94 30.41 4.38
C LEU A 33 -23.30 31.91 4.33
N ALA A 34 -23.96 32.36 3.26
CA ALA A 34 -24.36 33.75 3.07
C ALA A 34 -25.41 34.22 4.09
N GLN A 35 -26.13 33.29 4.73
CA GLN A 35 -27.10 33.59 5.78
C GLN A 35 -26.44 33.94 7.12
N TYR A 36 -25.13 33.71 7.25
CA TYR A 36 -24.39 34.01 8.46
C TYR A 36 -23.62 35.34 8.34
N PRO A 37 -23.57 36.17 9.41
CA PRO A 37 -23.01 37.54 9.38
C PRO A 37 -21.48 37.62 9.18
N ALA A 38 -20.80 36.50 8.88
CA ALA A 38 -19.36 36.41 8.58
C ALA A 38 -19.07 35.70 7.25
N PHE A 39 -19.96 35.84 6.26
CA PHE A 39 -19.89 35.13 4.98
C PHE A 39 -18.51 35.16 4.32
N THR A 40 -17.90 36.35 4.15
CA THR A 40 -16.62 36.49 3.44
C THR A 40 -15.47 35.72 4.12
N PHE A 41 -15.46 35.69 5.46
CA PHE A 41 -14.47 34.93 6.20
C PHE A 41 -14.71 33.42 6.09
N SER A 42 -15.94 32.97 6.35
CA SER A 42 -16.29 31.55 6.30
C SER A 42 -16.18 30.97 4.88
N ALA A 43 -16.58 31.72 3.86
CA ALA A 43 -16.47 31.33 2.46
C ALA A 43 -15.00 31.22 2.03
N SER A 44 -14.14 32.18 2.40
CA SER A 44 -12.72 32.12 2.05
C SER A 44 -12.01 30.93 2.71
N VAL A 45 -12.27 30.68 4.00
CA VAL A 45 -11.75 29.49 4.70
C VAL A 45 -12.24 28.20 4.05
N ALA A 46 -13.53 28.12 3.68
CA ALA A 46 -14.09 26.96 3.02
C ALA A 46 -13.48 26.72 1.63
N THR A 47 -13.28 27.78 0.83
CA THR A 47 -12.64 27.69 -0.48
C THR A 47 -11.18 27.23 -0.36
N ILE A 48 -10.41 27.79 0.57
CA ILE A 48 -9.00 27.38 0.82
C ILE A 48 -8.96 25.92 1.26
N THR A 49 -9.83 25.51 2.18
CA THR A 49 -9.90 24.13 2.67
C THR A 49 -10.27 23.15 1.55
N GLY A 50 -11.25 23.50 0.73
CA GLY A 50 -11.64 22.71 -0.44
C GLY A 50 -10.51 22.56 -1.45
N LEU A 51 -9.76 23.65 -1.71
CA LEU A 51 -8.59 23.62 -2.58
C LEU A 51 -7.49 22.70 -2.03
N LEU A 52 -7.18 22.78 -0.74
CA LEU A 52 -6.16 21.94 -0.10
C LEU A 52 -6.54 20.46 -0.14
N PHE A 53 -7.81 20.13 0.12
CA PHE A 53 -8.31 18.76 -0.03
C PHE A 53 -8.24 18.27 -1.47
N TYR A 54 -8.56 19.13 -2.43
CA TYR A 54 -8.45 18.77 -3.84
C TYR A 54 -7.00 18.47 -4.23
N VAL A 55 -6.03 19.33 -3.88
CA VAL A 55 -4.62 19.14 -4.22
C VAL A 55 -4.06 17.87 -3.59
N THR A 56 -4.35 17.62 -2.31
CA THR A 56 -3.87 16.42 -1.60
C THR A 56 -4.50 15.13 -2.16
N SER A 57 -5.79 15.19 -2.53
CA SER A 57 -6.50 14.08 -3.17
C SER A 57 -5.98 13.82 -4.59
N ALA A 58 -5.67 14.87 -5.34
CA ALA A 58 -5.12 14.76 -6.69
C ALA A 58 -3.71 14.15 -6.69
N ASP A 59 -2.85 14.56 -5.75
CA ASP A 59 -1.50 14.00 -5.60
C ASP A 59 -1.52 12.50 -5.27
N SER A 60 -2.32 12.10 -4.29
CA SER A 60 -2.51 10.68 -3.94
C SER A 60 -3.16 9.87 -5.08
N GLY A 61 -4.13 10.44 -5.79
CA GLY A 61 -4.76 9.83 -6.96
C GLY A 61 -3.79 9.58 -8.12
N ALA A 62 -2.94 10.56 -8.44
CA ALA A 62 -1.93 10.42 -9.47
C ALA A 62 -0.88 9.36 -9.13
N LEU A 63 -0.54 9.21 -7.84
CA LEU A 63 0.36 8.17 -7.36
C LEU A 63 -0.24 6.77 -7.54
N VAL A 64 -1.50 6.56 -7.15
CA VAL A 64 -2.19 5.27 -7.32
C VAL A 64 -2.33 4.91 -8.80
N LEU A 65 -2.69 5.88 -9.64
CA LEU A 65 -2.80 5.66 -11.10
C LEU A 65 -1.42 5.37 -11.73
N GLY A 66 -0.37 6.05 -11.27
CA GLY A 66 1.02 5.77 -11.66
C GLY A 66 1.45 4.34 -11.32
N ASN A 67 1.03 3.82 -10.16
CA ASN A 67 1.29 2.43 -9.76
C ASN A 67 0.54 1.41 -10.62
N PHE A 68 -0.68 1.70 -11.06
CA PHE A 68 -1.44 0.79 -11.93
C PHE A 68 -0.96 0.79 -13.39
N THR A 69 -0.38 1.89 -13.86
CA THR A 69 0.03 2.05 -15.27
C THR A 69 1.52 1.76 -15.50
N SER A 70 2.29 1.54 -14.43
CA SER A 70 3.71 1.21 -14.50
C SER A 70 3.97 -0.26 -14.14
N LYS A 71 4.68 -0.99 -15.01
CA LYS A 71 5.32 -2.26 -14.64
C LYS A 71 6.66 -1.90 -14.00
N LEU A 72 6.75 -1.98 -12.67
CA LEU A 72 8.00 -1.73 -11.95
C LEU A 72 9.11 -2.62 -12.51
N LYS A 73 10.16 -2.01 -13.07
CA LYS A 73 11.41 -2.70 -13.43
C LYS A 73 12.35 -2.81 -12.21
N ASP A 74 12.12 -2.03 -11.17
CA ASP A 74 12.90 -2.02 -9.92
C ASP A 74 12.04 -1.68 -8.69
N ILE A 75 12.34 -2.34 -7.56
CA ILE A 75 11.59 -2.30 -6.29
C ILE A 75 11.85 -1.02 -5.46
N ASN A 76 12.77 -0.15 -5.89
CA ASN A 76 13.24 1.02 -5.11
C ASN A 76 13.09 2.39 -5.80
N SER A 77 12.37 2.49 -6.93
CA SER A 77 12.22 3.78 -7.62
C SER A 77 10.75 4.11 -7.87
N ASP A 78 10.31 5.21 -7.28
CA ASP A 78 8.98 5.79 -7.48
C ASP A 78 8.64 5.93 -8.97
N ALA A 79 7.36 5.74 -9.31
CA ALA A 79 6.86 5.88 -10.68
C ALA A 79 7.32 7.21 -11.32
N PRO A 80 7.83 7.21 -12.56
CA PRO A 80 8.48 8.37 -13.16
C PRO A 80 7.58 9.61 -13.11
N ASN A 81 8.11 10.73 -12.60
CA ASN A 81 7.38 12.01 -12.46
C ASN A 81 6.69 12.47 -13.75
N TRP A 82 7.22 12.08 -14.91
CA TRP A 82 6.64 12.40 -16.22
C TRP A 82 5.27 11.75 -16.45
N LEU A 83 5.05 10.54 -15.93
CA LEU A 83 3.77 9.84 -16.05
C LEU A 83 2.69 10.52 -15.19
N ARG A 84 3.07 11.03 -14.01
CA ARG A 84 2.19 11.82 -13.15
C ARG A 84 1.75 13.11 -13.83
N ILE A 85 2.70 13.87 -14.41
CA ILE A 85 2.40 15.09 -15.17
C ILE A 85 1.48 14.78 -16.36
N PHE A 86 1.76 13.71 -17.12
CA PHE A 86 0.94 13.32 -18.27
C PHE A 86 -0.50 13.02 -17.85
N TRP A 87 -0.69 12.23 -16.78
CA TRP A 87 -2.04 11.91 -16.27
C TRP A 87 -2.75 13.12 -15.67
N SER A 88 -2.05 14.01 -14.94
CA SER A 88 -2.63 15.25 -14.44
C SER A 88 -3.10 16.16 -15.57
N VAL A 89 -2.31 16.31 -16.64
CA VAL A 89 -2.68 17.09 -17.83
C VAL A 89 -3.85 16.43 -18.56
N ALA A 90 -3.84 15.11 -18.75
CA ALA A 90 -4.93 14.38 -19.40
C ALA A 90 -6.26 14.54 -18.63
N ILE A 91 -6.25 14.44 -17.29
CA ILE A 91 -7.43 14.66 -16.45
C ILE A 91 -7.90 16.12 -16.52
N GLY A 92 -6.97 17.09 -16.54
CA GLY A 92 -7.32 18.50 -16.71
C GLY A 92 -7.97 18.78 -18.06
N LEU A 93 -7.44 18.19 -19.14
CA LEU A 93 -7.98 18.33 -20.48
C LEU A 93 -9.36 17.66 -20.61
N LEU A 94 -9.54 16.50 -19.98
CA LEU A 94 -10.84 15.83 -19.88
C LEU A 94 -11.86 16.67 -19.10
N THR A 95 -11.42 17.31 -18.01
CA THR A 95 -12.26 18.19 -17.19
C THR A 95 -12.72 19.41 -17.98
N ILE A 96 -11.82 20.05 -18.73
CA ILE A 96 -12.16 21.16 -19.64
C ILE A 96 -13.14 20.67 -20.71
N GLY A 97 -12.91 19.50 -21.30
CA GLY A 97 -13.81 18.90 -22.27
C GLY A 97 -15.22 18.68 -21.72
N MET A 98 -15.35 18.15 -20.50
CA MET A 98 -16.64 17.94 -19.84
C MET A 98 -17.36 19.25 -19.47
N LEU A 99 -16.60 20.27 -19.05
CA LEU A 99 -17.16 21.61 -18.77
C LEU A 99 -17.84 22.22 -20.01
N MET A 100 -17.31 21.95 -21.21
CA MET A 100 -17.89 22.45 -22.46
C MET A 100 -19.17 21.71 -22.89
N THR A 101 -19.37 20.45 -22.48
CA THR A 101 -20.50 19.65 -22.96
C THR A 101 -21.80 20.00 -22.25
N ASN A 102 -21.84 19.83 -20.93
CA ASN A 102 -23.07 19.91 -20.12
C ASN A 102 -22.77 20.13 -18.62
N GLY A 103 -21.54 20.53 -18.27
CA GLY A 103 -21.18 20.86 -16.89
C GLY A 103 -21.33 19.72 -15.88
N ILE A 104 -21.83 20.05 -14.69
CA ILE A 104 -21.87 19.18 -13.49
C ILE A 104 -22.77 17.96 -13.69
N SER A 105 -23.91 18.10 -14.38
CA SER A 105 -24.83 16.99 -14.62
C SER A 105 -24.21 15.89 -15.49
N ALA A 106 -23.38 16.27 -16.47
CA ALA A 106 -22.63 15.29 -17.26
C ALA A 106 -21.57 14.57 -16.44
N LEU A 107 -20.88 15.28 -15.53
CA LEU A 107 -19.91 14.68 -14.62
C LEU A 107 -20.58 13.68 -13.66
N GLN A 108 -21.75 14.02 -13.13
CA GLN A 108 -22.52 13.14 -12.25
C GLN A 108 -22.93 11.85 -12.96
N ASN A 109 -23.53 11.97 -14.15
CA ASN A 109 -23.98 10.81 -14.92
C ASN A 109 -22.80 9.90 -15.31
N THR A 110 -21.69 10.49 -15.76
CA THR A 110 -20.49 9.73 -16.12
C THR A 110 -19.93 8.98 -14.91
N THR A 111 -19.90 9.62 -13.74
CA THR A 111 -19.43 8.99 -12.50
C THR A 111 -20.31 7.81 -12.09
N VAL A 112 -21.64 7.91 -12.25
CA VAL A 112 -22.56 6.80 -11.96
C VAL A 112 -22.32 5.63 -12.91
N ILE A 113 -22.18 5.90 -14.21
CA ILE A 113 -21.94 4.87 -15.23
C ILE A 113 -20.60 4.16 -14.99
N MET A 114 -19.54 4.90 -14.60
CA MET A 114 -18.22 4.33 -14.30
C MET A 114 -18.15 3.64 -12.93
N GLY A 115 -18.89 4.12 -11.94
CA GLY A 115 -18.91 3.56 -10.59
C GLY A 115 -19.57 2.18 -10.53
N LEU A 116 -20.59 1.94 -11.36
CA LEU A 116 -21.32 0.68 -11.39
C LEU A 116 -20.44 -0.55 -11.72
N PRO A 117 -19.63 -0.57 -12.80
CA PRO A 117 -18.71 -1.68 -13.07
C PRO A 117 -17.61 -1.79 -12.01
N PHE A 118 -17.10 -0.66 -11.50
CA PHE A 118 -16.07 -0.65 -10.46
C PHE A 118 -16.57 -1.27 -9.14
N SER A 119 -17.87 -1.16 -8.83
CA SER A 119 -18.49 -1.82 -7.68
C SER A 119 -18.29 -3.33 -7.67
N PHE A 120 -18.39 -3.99 -8.83
CA PHE A 120 -18.12 -5.44 -8.93
C PHE A 120 -16.66 -5.75 -8.60
N VAL A 121 -15.72 -4.91 -9.04
CA VAL A 121 -14.29 -5.06 -8.73
C VAL A 121 -14.06 -5.00 -7.22
N ILE A 122 -14.67 -4.02 -6.53
CA ILE A 122 -14.59 -3.91 -5.07
C ILE A 122 -15.13 -5.17 -4.39
N PHE A 123 -16.22 -5.76 -4.90
CA PHE A 123 -16.75 -7.00 -4.36
C PHE A 123 -15.76 -8.18 -4.49
N PHE A 124 -15.07 -8.30 -5.62
CA PHE A 124 -13.99 -9.27 -5.78
C PHE A 124 -12.80 -9.00 -4.85
N VAL A 125 -12.42 -7.74 -4.65
CA VAL A 125 -11.38 -7.36 -3.70
C VAL A 125 -11.78 -7.74 -2.27
N MET A 126 -13.03 -7.51 -1.86
CA MET A 126 -13.54 -7.95 -0.56
C MET A 126 -13.46 -9.48 -0.41
N ALA A 127 -13.89 -10.24 -1.42
CA ALA A 127 -13.80 -11.70 -1.39
C ALA A 127 -12.34 -12.18 -1.33
N GLY A 128 -11.43 -11.53 -2.06
CA GLY A 128 -9.99 -11.81 -2.06
C GLY A 128 -9.35 -11.51 -0.71
N LEU A 129 -9.68 -10.36 -0.10
CA LEU A 129 -9.20 -9.97 1.21
C LEU A 129 -9.73 -10.92 2.31
N TYR A 130 -11.01 -11.28 2.25
CA TYR A 130 -11.59 -12.27 3.16
C TYR A 130 -10.89 -13.63 3.06
N LYS A 131 -10.62 -14.10 1.83
CA LYS A 131 -9.85 -15.33 1.60
C LYS A 131 -8.41 -15.20 2.13
N SER A 132 -7.76 -14.07 1.89
CA SER A 132 -6.39 -13.80 2.37
C SER A 132 -6.30 -13.84 3.88
N LEU A 133 -7.22 -13.15 4.57
CA LEU A 133 -7.30 -13.14 6.03
C LEU A 133 -7.54 -14.54 6.58
N LYS A 134 -8.45 -15.30 5.96
CA LYS A 134 -8.76 -16.67 6.37
C LYS A 134 -7.56 -17.63 6.18
N VAL A 135 -6.81 -17.47 5.08
CA VAL A 135 -5.59 -18.25 4.83
C VAL A 135 -4.47 -17.89 5.81
N GLU A 136 -4.36 -16.61 6.18
CA GLU A 136 -3.39 -16.16 7.18
C GLU A 136 -3.73 -16.70 8.58
N ASP A 137 -5.00 -16.76 8.94
CA ASP A 137 -5.48 -17.35 10.20
C ASP A 137 -5.13 -18.84 10.29
N TYR A 138 -5.40 -19.60 9.23
CA TYR A 138 -5.01 -21.02 9.15
C TYR A 138 -3.49 -21.23 9.20
N ARG A 139 -2.70 -20.29 8.64
CA ARG A 139 -1.23 -20.34 8.71
C ARG A 139 -0.71 -20.05 10.12
N ARG A 140 -1.38 -19.16 10.88
CA ARG A 140 -1.06 -18.89 12.30
C ARG A 140 -1.39 -20.09 13.19
N GLU A 141 -2.53 -20.75 12.98
CA GLU A 141 -2.90 -21.98 13.70
C GLU A 141 -1.97 -23.17 13.37
N SER A 142 -1.45 -23.24 12.13
CA SER A 142 -0.48 -24.28 11.73
C SER A 142 0.90 -24.01 12.34
N ALA A 143 1.31 -22.74 12.44
CA ALA A 143 2.57 -22.36 13.08
C ALA A 143 2.54 -22.61 14.61
N SER A 144 1.38 -22.51 15.27
CA SER A 144 1.26 -22.88 16.69
C SER A 144 1.21 -24.39 16.94
N ARG A 145 1.00 -25.21 15.90
CA ARG A 145 1.00 -26.68 15.97
C ARG A 145 2.38 -27.30 15.70
N ASP A 146 3.29 -26.55 15.05
CA ASP A 146 4.64 -27.01 14.68
C ASP A 146 5.72 -26.79 15.78
N THR A 147 5.31 -26.40 16.99
CA THR A 147 6.14 -26.47 18.21
C THR A 147 6.25 -27.87 18.80
N ALA A 148 5.94 -28.92 18.04
CA ALA A 148 6.18 -30.29 18.46
C ALA A 148 7.70 -30.56 18.61
N PRO A 149 8.18 -31.12 19.74
CA PRO A 149 9.61 -31.37 19.94
C PRO A 149 10.11 -32.36 18.88
N ARG A 150 11.17 -32.00 18.15
CA ARG A 150 11.85 -32.92 17.22
C ARG A 150 12.32 -34.16 17.99
N PRO A 151 11.96 -35.40 17.59
CA PRO A 151 12.53 -36.58 18.22
C PRO A 151 14.04 -36.61 17.92
N ALA A 152 14.85 -36.71 18.98
CA ALA A 152 16.29 -36.76 18.91
C ALA A 152 16.76 -38.01 18.15
N ARG A 153 16.92 -37.88 16.83
CA ARG A 153 17.60 -38.88 15.99
C ARG A 153 19.12 -38.71 16.14
N ARG A 154 19.66 -39.06 17.31
CA ARG A 154 21.12 -39.09 17.55
C ARG A 154 21.63 -40.39 18.22
N ALA A 155 20.78 -41.40 18.38
CA ALA A 155 21.21 -42.67 18.95
C ALA A 155 21.72 -43.67 17.89
N GLY A 156 21.29 -43.57 16.63
CA GLY A 156 21.65 -44.55 15.60
C GLY A 156 22.97 -44.32 14.88
N SER A 157 23.57 -43.12 14.97
CA SER A 157 24.84 -42.82 14.30
C SER A 157 26.05 -43.29 15.10
N VAL A 158 25.97 -43.29 16.43
CA VAL A 158 27.08 -43.70 17.30
C VAL A 158 27.32 -45.21 17.22
N GLU A 159 26.24 -46.00 17.18
CA GLU A 159 26.33 -47.46 17.12
C GLU A 159 26.82 -47.97 15.76
N LEU A 160 26.51 -47.24 14.67
CA LEU A 160 27.02 -47.54 13.33
C LEU A 160 28.49 -47.11 13.17
N GLU A 161 28.92 -46.06 13.87
CA GLU A 161 30.30 -45.60 13.89
C GLU A 161 31.19 -46.57 14.69
N GLU A 162 30.78 -46.97 15.90
CA GLU A 162 31.48 -47.99 16.70
C GLU A 162 31.59 -49.33 15.97
N ALA A 163 30.50 -49.78 15.33
CA ALA A 163 30.53 -51.01 14.55
C ALA A 163 31.44 -50.90 13.32
N SER A 164 31.53 -49.73 12.68
CA SER A 164 32.43 -49.50 11.54
C SER A 164 33.91 -49.47 11.95
N VAL A 165 34.23 -48.89 13.11
CA VAL A 165 35.59 -48.81 13.66
C VAL A 165 36.10 -50.20 14.06
N ALA A 166 35.25 -51.00 14.72
CA ALA A 166 35.61 -52.36 15.11
C ALA A 166 35.84 -53.29 13.90
N VAL A 167 35.15 -53.05 12.78
CA VAL A 167 35.33 -53.79 11.53
C VAL A 167 36.60 -53.36 10.80
N ASP A 168 36.99 -52.09 10.85
CA ASP A 168 38.21 -51.58 10.21
C ASP A 168 39.49 -52.02 10.97
N GLU A 169 39.42 -52.11 12.30
CA GLU A 169 40.52 -52.59 13.15
C GLU A 169 40.83 -54.09 12.92
N LEU A 170 39.81 -54.90 12.64
CA LEU A 170 39.96 -56.32 12.25
C LEU A 170 40.44 -56.51 10.80
N SER A 171 40.25 -55.50 9.94
CA SER A 171 40.57 -55.51 8.51
C SER A 171 42.02 -55.12 8.22
N GLY A 172 42.71 -54.45 9.15
CA GLY A 172 44.13 -54.09 8.99
C GLY A 172 44.41 -53.17 7.80
N ASN A 173 43.47 -52.27 7.48
CA ASN A 173 43.57 -51.35 6.35
C ASN A 173 44.26 -50.03 6.79
N PRO A 174 45.46 -49.69 6.28
CA PRO A 174 46.26 -48.59 6.83
C PRO A 174 45.89 -47.20 6.27
N LEU A 175 44.63 -46.92 5.92
CA LEU A 175 44.27 -45.66 5.25
C LEU A 175 43.76 -44.53 6.16
N TYR A 176 43.90 -44.65 7.49
CA TYR A 176 43.62 -43.56 8.43
C TYR A 176 44.91 -43.03 9.05
N ALA A 177 45.52 -42.02 8.41
CA ALA A 177 46.46 -41.13 9.07
C ALA A 177 45.65 -39.96 9.65
N PRO A 178 45.69 -39.71 10.97
CA PRO A 178 45.05 -38.53 11.54
C PRO A 178 45.75 -37.27 11.04
N ASP A 179 45.00 -36.35 10.43
CA ASP A 179 45.45 -34.99 10.09
C ASP A 179 45.49 -34.18 11.39
N ASP A 180 46.68 -34.12 12.00
CA ASP A 180 47.00 -33.31 13.17
C ASP A 180 47.19 -31.85 12.76
N GLY A 181 46.06 -31.17 12.61
CA GLY A 181 46.01 -29.72 12.52
C GLY A 181 46.35 -29.05 13.86
N ASP A 182 47.64 -28.92 14.19
CA ASP A 182 48.13 -28.02 15.22
C ASP A 182 49.15 -27.01 14.67
N GLY A 183 48.67 -25.77 14.55
CA GLY A 183 49.46 -24.63 14.13
C GLY A 183 50.51 -24.24 15.16
N VAL A 184 51.77 -24.14 14.72
CA VAL A 184 52.83 -23.34 15.35
C VAL A 184 53.68 -22.70 14.25
N LEU A 185 53.49 -21.40 14.02
CA LEU A 185 54.49 -20.59 13.28
C LEU A 185 55.52 -20.05 14.28
N PRO A 186 56.82 -20.37 14.16
CA PRO A 186 57.83 -19.73 14.98
C PRO A 186 58.12 -18.31 14.46
N GLY A 187 58.05 -17.35 15.39
CA GLY A 187 58.50 -15.99 15.17
C GLY A 187 60.01 -15.80 15.39
N ASN A 188 60.48 -14.68 14.82
CA ASN A 188 61.59 -13.82 15.23
C ASN A 188 63.04 -14.14 14.81
N GLY A 189 63.72 -13.06 14.39
CA GLY A 189 65.15 -12.93 14.05
C GLY A 189 65.33 -12.67 12.55
N GLY A 190 65.78 -11.53 12.04
CA GLY A 190 66.42 -10.36 12.62
C GLY A 190 67.40 -9.80 11.58
N GLY A 191 67.35 -8.50 11.31
CA GLY A 191 68.49 -7.70 10.88
C GLY A 191 68.90 -7.68 9.40
N GLY A 192 68.76 -6.49 8.79
CA GLY A 192 69.94 -5.76 8.30
C GLY A 192 70.20 -5.70 6.79
N ALA A 193 70.52 -4.47 6.35
CA ALA A 193 71.18 -4.06 5.11
C ALA A 193 70.33 -4.19 3.82
N GLY A 194 70.27 -3.21 2.92
CA GLY A 194 70.97 -1.95 2.74
C GLY A 194 70.75 -1.48 1.29
N ALA A 195 71.01 -0.18 1.06
CA ALA A 195 71.03 0.56 -0.22
C ALA A 195 69.67 0.97 -0.81
#